data_AF-A0A131Z9U0-F1
#
_entry.id   AF-A0A131Z9U0-F1
#
_cell.length_a   1.000
_cell.length_b   1.000
_cell.length_c   1.000
_cell.angle_alpha   90.00
_cell.angle_beta   90.00
_cell.angle_gamma   90.00
#
_symmetry.space_group_name_H-M   'P 1'
#
loop_
_entity.id
_entity.type
_entity.pdbx_description
1 polymer ?
#
loop_
_entity_poly.entity_id
_entity_poly.type
_entity_poly.pdbx_seq_one_letter_code
_entity_poly.pdbx_strand_id
1 'polypeptide(L)'
;FDFFLCSHFGIQGTSRPAHYYVVWDDSNFTADEIQKLSYYLCHTYARCARSVSIPAPVYYAHLAAFRAKDHIMSKVNVSSSGSDSSGGSGDNVATSQYVEAVRVLDDMRTSMYFV
;
A
#
# COMPACT_ATOMS: atom_id res chain seq x y z
N PHE A 1 13.64 -17.51 2.33
CA PHE A 1 14.15 -17.28 0.97
C PHE A 1 13.90 -15.84 0.62
N ASP A 2 14.89 -15.14 0.08
CA ASP A 2 14.78 -13.72 -0.28
C ASP A 2 15.49 -13.43 -1.61
N PHE A 3 15.05 -12.38 -2.28
CA PHE A 3 15.62 -11.95 -3.56
C PHE A 3 15.34 -10.47 -3.84
N PHE A 4 16.19 -9.87 -4.66
CA PHE A 4 15.97 -8.54 -5.21
C PHE A 4 15.39 -8.63 -6.62
N LEU A 5 14.41 -7.78 -6.92
CA LEU A 5 13.81 -7.67 -8.24
C LEU A 5 13.70 -6.21 -8.67
N CYS A 6 14.32 -5.87 -9.79
CA CYS A 6 14.14 -4.59 -10.47
C CYS A 6 13.09 -4.75 -11.58
N SER A 7 11.81 -4.60 -11.23
CA SER A 7 10.70 -4.84 -12.17
C SER A 7 10.35 -3.66 -13.08
N HIS A 8 10.87 -2.47 -12.83
CA HIS A 8 10.47 -1.23 -13.51
C HIS A 8 11.61 -0.62 -14.33
N PHE A 9 11.25 0.23 -15.30
CA PHE A 9 12.21 1.04 -16.05
C PHE A 9 12.62 2.28 -15.24
N GLY A 10 13.92 2.50 -15.10
CA GLY A 10 14.48 3.67 -14.41
C GLY A 10 14.40 4.92 -15.29
N ILE A 11 13.36 5.73 -15.10
CA ILE A 11 13.14 6.95 -15.90
C ILE A 11 14.19 8.02 -15.58
N GLN A 12 14.56 8.15 -14.30
CA GLN A 12 15.51 9.14 -13.82
C GLN A 12 16.31 8.59 -12.65
N GLY A 13 17.62 8.86 -12.65
CA GLY A 13 18.53 8.41 -11.59
C GLY A 13 18.79 6.91 -11.63
N THR A 14 19.11 6.33 -10.49
CA THR A 14 19.40 4.90 -10.34
C THR A 14 18.17 4.18 -9.79
N SER A 15 17.72 3.14 -10.48
CA SER A 15 16.58 2.33 -10.04
C SER A 15 16.83 1.70 -8.68
N ARG A 16 15.80 1.68 -7.83
CA ARG A 16 15.83 0.98 -6.54
C ARG A 16 15.15 -0.38 -6.68
N PRO A 17 15.90 -1.51 -6.66
CA PRO A 17 15.28 -2.82 -6.70
C PRO A 17 14.49 -3.09 -5.42
N ALA A 18 13.35 -3.76 -5.56
CA ALA A 18 12.55 -4.17 -4.41
C ALA A 18 13.11 -5.47 -3.81
N HIS A 19 13.17 -5.54 -2.48
CA HIS A 19 13.62 -6.72 -1.75
C HIS A 19 12.40 -7.52 -1.30
N TYR A 20 12.32 -8.78 -1.74
CA TYR A 20 11.23 -9.69 -1.42
C TYR A 20 11.74 -10.72 -0.41
N TYR A 21 10.96 -10.92 0.65
CA TYR A 21 11.19 -11.96 1.64
C TYR A 21 9.99 -12.90 1.67
N VAL A 22 10.25 -14.17 1.39
CA VAL A 22 9.26 -15.24 1.59
C VAL A 22 9.29 -15.62 3.06
N VAL A 23 8.31 -15.09 3.79
CA VAL A 23 8.12 -15.37 5.22
C VAL A 23 7.51 -16.76 5.42
N TRP A 24 6.61 -17.17 4.52
CA TRP A 24 5.88 -18.42 4.60
C TRP A 24 5.49 -18.91 3.20
N ASP A 25 5.54 -20.22 2.97
CA ASP A 25 5.16 -20.86 1.71
C ASP A 25 4.65 -22.30 1.94
N ASP A 26 3.33 -22.49 1.83
CA ASP A 26 2.68 -23.82 1.86
C ASP A 26 2.55 -24.46 0.47
N SER A 27 2.72 -23.67 -0.60
CA SER A 27 2.53 -24.12 -1.98
C SER A 27 3.79 -24.74 -2.58
N ASN A 28 4.90 -24.72 -1.84
CA ASN A 28 6.20 -25.27 -2.24
C ASN A 28 6.69 -24.69 -3.57
N PHE A 29 6.64 -23.36 -3.71
CA PHE A 29 7.12 -22.68 -4.90
C PHE A 29 8.63 -22.85 -5.06
N THR A 30 9.04 -23.03 -6.31
CA THR A 30 10.44 -22.86 -6.68
C THR A 30 10.82 -21.38 -6.67
N ALA A 31 12.11 -21.11 -6.52
CA ALA A 31 12.66 -19.75 -6.60
C ALA A 31 12.27 -19.04 -7.92
N ASP A 32 12.32 -19.77 -9.05
CA ASP A 32 11.99 -19.22 -10.36
C ASP A 32 10.50 -18.88 -10.51
N GLU A 33 9.61 -19.71 -9.94
CA GLU A 33 8.17 -19.48 -10.00
C GLU A 33 7.78 -18.23 -9.22
N ILE A 34 8.28 -18.06 -7.99
CA ILE A 34 7.92 -16.91 -7.16
C ILE A 34 8.52 -15.61 -7.69
N GLN A 35 9.71 -15.66 -8.29
CA GLN A 35 10.32 -14.51 -8.96
C GLN A 35 9.53 -14.11 -10.21
N LYS A 36 9.15 -15.06 -11.06
CA LYS A 36 8.33 -14.81 -12.27
C LYS A 36 6.95 -14.28 -11.90
N LEU A 37 6.29 -14.90 -10.92
CA LEU A 37 4.98 -14.45 -10.43
C LEU A 37 5.06 -13.00 -9.93
N SER A 38 6.06 -12.68 -9.09
CA SER A 38 6.28 -11.33 -8.57
C SER A 38 6.47 -10.32 -9.71
N TYR A 39 7.26 -10.68 -10.73
CA TYR A 39 7.48 -9.84 -11.90
C TYR A 39 6.20 -9.63 -12.74
N TYR A 40 5.42 -10.68 -12.98
CA TYR A 40 4.17 -10.56 -13.74
C TYR A 40 3.12 -9.71 -13.00
N LEU A 41 3.04 -9.81 -11.67
CA LEU A 41 2.16 -8.95 -10.89
C LEU A 41 2.51 -7.46 -11.02
N CYS A 42 3.77 -7.10 -11.27
CA CYS A 42 4.17 -5.71 -11.53
C CYS A 42 3.61 -5.14 -12.86
N HIS A 43 3.10 -5.98 -13.76
CA HIS A 43 2.52 -5.58 -15.05
C HIS A 43 0.99 -5.43 -15.01
N THR A 44 0.36 -5.76 -13.88
CA THR A 44 -1.11 -5.76 -13.73
C THR A 44 -1.66 -4.45 -13.13
N TYR A 45 -0.83 -3.41 -13.04
CA TYR A 45 -1.23 -2.14 -12.46
C TYR A 45 -2.06 -1.31 -13.45
N ALA A 46 -3.34 -1.11 -13.14
CA ALA A 46 -4.34 -0.56 -14.06
C ALA A 46 -4.15 0.94 -14.36
N ARG A 47 -3.42 1.69 -13.52
CA ARG A 47 -3.27 3.14 -13.71
C ARG A 47 -2.22 3.52 -14.76
N CYS A 48 -1.40 2.58 -15.23
CA CYS A 48 -0.45 2.86 -16.32
C CYS A 48 -0.13 1.62 -17.14
N ALA A 49 0.17 1.82 -18.43
CA ALA A 49 0.62 0.76 -19.34
C ALA A 49 2.14 0.48 -19.20
N ARG A 50 2.65 0.41 -17.97
CA ARG A 50 4.07 0.19 -17.67
C ARG A 50 4.23 -0.71 -16.45
N SER A 51 5.33 -1.46 -16.41
CA SER A 51 5.70 -2.21 -15.22
C SER A 51 6.08 -1.27 -14.08
N VAL A 52 5.55 -1.54 -12.89
CA VAL A 52 5.81 -0.78 -11.66
C VAL A 52 6.87 -1.46 -10.78
N SER A 53 7.38 -0.74 -9.77
CA SER A 53 8.54 -1.17 -8.96
C SER A 53 8.24 -2.24 -7.91
N ILE A 54 6.97 -2.41 -7.54
CA ILE A 54 6.47 -3.43 -6.60
C ILE A 54 5.16 -4.01 -7.19
N PRO A 55 4.68 -5.18 -6.73
CA PRO A 55 3.52 -5.83 -7.32
C PRO A 55 2.27 -4.96 -7.20
N ALA A 56 1.40 -5.00 -8.22
CA ALA A 56 0.14 -4.25 -8.23
C ALA A 56 -0.69 -4.36 -6.93
N PRO A 57 -0.88 -5.54 -6.28
CA PRO A 57 -1.64 -5.62 -5.03
C PRO A 57 -1.01 -4.80 -3.89
N VAL A 58 0.32 -4.71 -3.80
CA VAL A 58 1.01 -3.91 -2.77
C VAL A 58 0.81 -2.43 -3.06
N TYR A 59 0.90 -2.01 -4.32
CA TYR A 59 0.60 -0.63 -4.73
C TYR A 59 -0.85 -0.22 -4.41
N TYR A 60 -1.81 -1.11 -4.68
CA TYR A 60 -3.21 -0.88 -4.38
C TYR A 60 -3.49 -0.77 -2.88
N ALA A 61 -2.86 -1.62 -2.06
CA ALA A 61 -2.94 -1.50 -0.61
C ALA A 61 -2.45 -0.13 -0.12
N HIS A 62 -1.38 0.41 -0.72
CA HIS A 62 -0.89 1.75 -0.39
C HIS A 62 -1.89 2.85 -0.77
N LEU A 63 -2.52 2.76 -1.95
CA LEU A 63 -3.56 3.71 -2.36
C LEU A 63 -4.80 3.65 -1.44
N ALA A 64 -5.23 2.44 -1.08
CA ALA A 64 -6.34 2.25 -0.14
C ALA A 64 -6.03 2.84 1.24
N ALA A 65 -4.83 2.60 1.77
CA ALA A 65 -4.38 3.17 3.04
C ALA A 65 -4.29 4.71 2.99
N PHE A 66 -3.78 5.27 1.89
CA PHE A 66 -3.73 6.72 1.71
C PHE A 66 -5.13 7.34 1.71
N ARG A 67 -6.10 6.71 1.04
CA ARG A 67 -7.49 7.19 1.08
C ARG A 67 -8.17 7.00 2.43
N ALA A 68 -7.87 5.93 3.14
CA ALA A 68 -8.36 5.74 4.50
C ALA A 68 -7.87 6.88 5.42
N LYS A 69 -6.60 7.31 5.25
CA LYS A 69 -6.06 8.48 5.94
C LYS A 69 -6.84 9.76 5.60
N ASP A 70 -7.17 10.00 4.34
CA ASP A 70 -7.98 11.16 3.95
C ASP A 70 -9.38 11.13 4.59
N HIS A 71 -10.02 9.95 4.65
CA HIS A 71 -11.31 9.80 5.33
C HIS A 71 -11.22 10.12 6.83
N ILE A 72 -10.14 9.68 7.49
CA ILE A 72 -9.88 9.96 8.90
C ILE A 72 -9.70 11.47 9.11
N MET A 73 -8.85 12.11 8.31
CA MET A 73 -8.61 13.56 8.41
C MET A 73 -9.87 14.40 8.17
N SER A 74 -10.80 13.93 7.35
CA SER A 74 -12.07 14.63 7.10
C SER A 74 -13.10 14.47 8.20
N LYS A 75 -13.13 13.33 8.90
CA LYS A 75 -14.20 13.00 9.87
C LYS A 75 -13.77 13.18 11.32
N VAL A 76 -12.47 13.01 11.59
CA VAL A 76 -11.86 13.27 12.88
C VAL A 76 -11.20 14.63 12.76
N ASN A 77 -11.49 15.55 13.69
CA ASN A 77 -10.82 16.85 13.78
C ASN A 77 -9.33 16.70 14.19
N VAL A 78 -8.57 15.90 13.44
CA VAL A 78 -7.11 15.83 13.55
C VAL A 78 -6.61 17.09 12.88
N SER A 79 -6.40 18.15 13.67
CA SER A 79 -5.80 19.38 13.17
C SER A 79 -4.46 19.04 12.53
N SER A 80 -4.25 19.44 11.28
CA SER A 80 -2.98 19.30 10.56
C SER A 80 -1.90 20.25 11.08
N SER A 81 -1.91 20.57 12.37
CA SER A 81 -0.93 21.46 12.99
C SER A 81 0.37 20.68 13.16
N GLY A 82 1.45 21.19 12.57
CA GLY A 82 2.73 20.51 12.49
C GLY A 82 3.29 20.15 13.85
N SER A 83 3.93 18.96 13.91
CA SER A 83 4.91 18.55 14.93
C SER A 83 4.77 19.22 16.29
N ASP A 84 3.80 18.77 17.08
CA ASP A 84 3.75 19.11 18.49
C ASP A 84 4.72 18.23 19.30
N SER A 85 5.37 18.92 20.23
CA SER A 85 6.41 18.47 21.14
C SER A 85 6.01 17.21 21.93
N SER A 86 7.03 16.40 22.24
CA SER A 86 6.94 15.18 23.04
C SER A 86 6.59 15.46 24.51
N GLY A 87 5.35 15.88 24.77
CA GLY A 87 4.91 16.29 26.10
C GLY A 87 3.40 16.52 26.23
N GLY A 88 2.62 15.43 26.22
CA GLY A 88 1.33 15.38 26.92
C GLY A 88 0.05 15.54 26.09
N SER A 89 -0.83 14.54 26.24
CA SER A 89 -2.19 14.40 25.71
C SER A 89 -2.30 14.23 24.20
N GLY A 90 -1.99 13.01 23.72
CA GLY A 90 -2.40 12.59 22.38
C GLY A 90 -3.90 12.78 22.19
N ASP A 91 -4.28 13.20 20.98
CA ASP A 91 -5.67 13.31 20.55
C ASP A 91 -6.49 12.13 21.10
N ASN A 92 -7.44 12.41 22.01
CA ASN A 92 -8.29 11.40 22.66
C ASN A 92 -9.38 10.89 21.69
N VAL A 93 -8.98 10.54 20.47
CA VAL A 93 -9.86 9.99 19.46
C VAL A 93 -10.02 8.51 19.76
N ALA A 94 -11.23 8.12 20.13
CA ALA A 94 -11.53 6.72 20.42
C ALA A 94 -11.32 5.86 19.17
N THR A 95 -10.81 4.63 19.33
CA THR A 95 -10.63 3.67 18.23
C THR A 95 -11.90 3.49 17.40
N SER A 96 -13.08 3.57 18.03
CA SER A 96 -14.38 3.52 17.35
C SER A 96 -14.59 4.63 16.31
N GLN A 97 -14.07 5.84 16.56
CA GLN A 97 -14.17 6.96 15.63
C GLN A 97 -13.31 6.74 14.39
N TYR A 98 -12.12 6.15 14.54
CA TYR A 98 -11.28 5.76 13.40
C TYR A 98 -11.94 4.67 12.54
N VAL A 99 -12.53 3.65 13.17
CA VAL A 99 -13.23 2.56 12.47
C VAL A 99 -14.39 3.11 11.64
N GLU A 100 -15.21 3.99 12.23
CA GLU A 100 -16.32 4.63 11.53
C GLU A 100 -15.84 5.60 10.44
N ALA A 101 -14.66 6.21 10.63
CA ALA A 101 -14.11 7.10 9.63
C ALA A 101 -13.73 6.37 8.34
N VAL A 102 -13.07 5.22 8.46
CA VAL A 102 -12.60 4.40 7.32
C VAL A 102 -13.74 3.64 6.64
N ARG A 103 -14.88 3.45 7.31
CA ARG A 103 -16.04 2.74 6.75
C ARG A 103 -16.56 3.45 5.49
N VAL A 104 -16.60 2.71 4.39
CA VAL A 104 -17.17 3.13 3.10
C VAL A 104 -18.61 2.65 2.92
N LEU A 105 -19.34 3.31 2.02
CA LEU A 105 -20.68 2.92 1.59
C LEU A 105 -20.69 1.49 1.03
N ASP A 106 -21.78 0.76 1.25
CA ASP A 106 -21.89 -0.66 0.87
C ASP A 106 -21.65 -0.87 -0.64
N ASP A 107 -22.17 0.01 -1.49
CA ASP A 107 -21.99 -0.05 -2.96
C ASP A 107 -20.53 0.14 -3.39
N MET A 108 -19.69 0.77 -2.56
CA MET A 108 -18.28 1.02 -2.86
C MET A 108 -17.34 -0.04 -2.30
N ARG A 109 -17.85 -1.02 -1.53
CA ARG A 109 -16.99 -2.05 -0.89
C ARG A 109 -16.34 -3.00 -1.88
N THR A 110 -17.03 -3.32 -2.96
CA THR A 110 -16.54 -4.25 -4.00
C THR A 110 -15.88 -3.52 -5.17
N SER A 111 -15.88 -2.19 -5.17
CA SER A 111 -15.23 -1.40 -6.21
C SER A 111 -13.81 -1.02 -5.81
N MET A 112 -12.92 -0.91 -6.80
CA MET A 112 -11.59 -0.35 -6.61
C MET A 112 -11.68 1.18 -6.54
N TYR A 113 -12.53 1.70 -5.65
CA TYR A 113 -12.79 3.13 -5.54
C TYR A 113 -11.51 3.92 -5.27
N PHE A 114 -10.49 3.28 -4.71
CA PHE A 114 -9.20 3.85 -4.33
C PHE A 114 -8.15 3.98 -5.43
N VAL A 115 -8.42 3.42 -6.61
CA VAL A 115 -7.55 3.48 -7.79
C VAL A 115 -7.89 4.69 -8.63
#